data_AF-A0A948AV56-F1
#
_entry.id   AF-A0A948AV56-F1
#
_cell.length_a   1.000
_cell.length_b   1.000
_cell.length_c   1.000
_cell.angle_alpha   90.00
_cell.angle_beta   90.00
_cell.angle_gamma   90.00
#
_symmetry.space_group_name_H-M   'P 1'
#
loop_
_entity.id
_entity.type
_entity.pdbx_description
1 polymer ?
#
loop_
_entity_poly.entity_id
_entity_poly.type
_entity_poly.pdbx_seq_one_letter_code
_entity_poly.pdbx_strand_id
1 'polypeptide(L)'
;DLKAYKKNPTQQLKNELYMQFDEIFNGDTCFIMLNIVLKRLYKNKKELLLVLERPEVPLHNNASERDIREYVKRRKISGATRSDTGRQCRDTFISLKKTCRKLELSFWDYLINITSRKNTIPKLETLMRQRVFSSTY
;
A
#
# COMPACT_ATOMS: atom_id res chain seq x y z
N ASP A 1 -18.47 -4.24 12.28
CA ASP A 1 -18.51 -5.55 11.61
C ASP A 1 -17.18 -6.00 11.01
N LEU A 2 -16.53 -5.26 10.09
CA LEU A 2 -15.22 -5.66 9.53
C LEU A 2 -14.10 -5.90 10.58
N LYS A 3 -14.05 -5.08 11.64
CA LYS A 3 -13.11 -5.29 12.75
C LYS A 3 -13.35 -6.60 13.50
N ALA A 4 -14.62 -7.03 13.60
CA ALA A 4 -14.99 -8.29 14.25
C ALA A 4 -14.67 -9.48 13.32
N TYR A 5 -14.97 -9.35 12.03
CA TYR A 5 -14.58 -10.33 11.01
C TYR A 5 -13.07 -10.62 11.02
N LYS A 6 -12.22 -9.59 11.13
CA LYS A 6 -10.77 -9.77 11.22
C LYS A 6 -10.33 -10.64 12.41
N LYS A 7 -11.08 -10.62 13.52
CA LYS A 7 -10.74 -11.42 14.71
C LYS A 7 -11.12 -12.89 14.51
N ASN A 8 -12.27 -13.14 13.90
CA ASN A 8 -12.80 -14.49 13.66
C ASN A 8 -13.43 -14.56 12.24
N PRO A 9 -12.61 -14.79 11.20
CA PRO A 9 -13.11 -14.81 9.83
C PRO A 9 -13.89 -16.10 9.57
N THR A 10 -15.20 -15.98 9.31
CA THR A 10 -16.08 -17.10 8.95
C THR A 10 -16.69 -16.87 7.58
N GLN A 11 -16.96 -17.96 6.85
CA GLN A 11 -17.56 -17.86 5.51
C GLN A 11 -18.95 -17.24 5.56
N GLN A 12 -19.72 -17.52 6.61
CA GLN A 12 -21.03 -16.93 6.82
C GLN A 12 -20.94 -15.40 6.95
N LEU A 13 -20.09 -14.90 7.86
CA LEU A 13 -19.93 -13.47 8.07
C LEU A 13 -19.34 -12.76 6.83
N LYS A 14 -18.46 -13.43 6.07
CA LYS A 14 -17.98 -12.95 4.77
C LYS A 14 -19.13 -12.69 3.80
N ASN A 15 -20.04 -13.65 3.65
CA ASN A 15 -21.18 -13.54 2.75
C ASN A 15 -22.16 -12.45 3.21
N GLU A 16 -22.46 -12.40 4.52
CA GLU A 16 -23.30 -11.35 5.12
C GLU A 16 -22.76 -9.95 4.84
N LEU A 17 -21.46 -9.73 5.02
CA LEU A 17 -20.81 -8.44 4.76
C LEU A 17 -20.83 -8.06 3.27
N TYR A 18 -20.73 -9.03 2.36
CA TYR A 18 -20.89 -8.78 0.94
C TYR A 18 -22.30 -8.32 0.59
N MET A 19 -23.32 -9.01 1.11
CA MET A 19 -24.73 -8.66 0.88
C MET A 19 -25.05 -7.28 1.45
N GLN A 20 -24.65 -7.01 2.69
CA GLN A 20 -24.82 -5.69 3.32
C GLN A 20 -24.17 -4.57 2.51
N PHE A 21 -22.98 -4.81 1.94
CA PHE A 21 -22.34 -3.84 1.05
C PHE A 21 -23.19 -3.60 -0.20
N ASP A 22 -23.67 -4.66 -0.87
CA ASP A 22 -24.52 -4.50 -2.05
C ASP A 22 -25.80 -3.72 -1.74
N GLU A 23 -26.47 -4.03 -0.63
CA GLU A 23 -27.68 -3.33 -0.21
C GLU A 23 -27.45 -1.83 0.01
N ILE A 24 -26.37 -1.45 0.70
CA ILE A 24 -26.07 -0.05 1.01
C ILE A 24 -25.73 0.75 -0.26
N PHE A 25 -24.93 0.17 -1.15
CA PHE A 25 -24.32 0.91 -2.25
C PHE A 25 -25.08 0.80 -3.58
N ASN A 26 -26.03 -0.14 -3.69
CA ASN A 26 -26.88 -0.32 -4.87
C ASN A 26 -28.24 0.40 -4.75
N GLY A 27 -28.57 0.95 -3.58
CA GLY A 27 -29.76 1.78 -3.38
C GLY A 27 -29.63 3.16 -4.02
N ASP A 28 -30.73 3.68 -4.57
CA ASP A 28 -30.83 5.07 -5.01
C ASP A 28 -31.50 5.92 -3.91
N THR A 29 -30.94 7.10 -3.67
CA THR A 29 -31.50 8.11 -2.77
C THR A 29 -32.08 9.29 -3.56
N CYS A 30 -32.83 10.19 -2.91
CA CYS A 30 -33.28 11.44 -3.55
C CYS A 30 -32.15 12.46 -3.79
N PHE A 31 -30.91 12.18 -3.36
CA PHE A 31 -29.77 13.07 -3.50
C PHE A 31 -28.81 12.61 -4.61
N ILE A 32 -28.77 13.36 -5.71
CA ILE A 32 -27.96 13.04 -6.89
C ILE A 32 -26.47 12.91 -6.53
N MET A 33 -25.93 13.84 -5.74
CA MET A 33 -24.51 13.82 -5.35
C MET A 33 -24.17 12.58 -4.52
N LEU A 34 -25.06 12.16 -3.63
CA LEU A 34 -24.88 10.95 -2.85
C LEU A 34 -24.86 9.71 -3.75
N ASN A 35 -25.80 9.61 -4.70
CA ASN A 35 -25.85 8.49 -5.64
C ASN A 35 -24.58 8.39 -6.50
N ILE A 36 -23.99 9.52 -6.89
CA ILE A 36 -22.71 9.54 -7.63
C ILE A 36 -21.58 8.95 -6.76
N VAL A 37 -21.51 9.33 -5.49
CA VAL A 37 -20.50 8.82 -4.55
C VAL A 37 -20.72 7.32 -4.29
N LEU A 38 -21.95 6.89 -4.05
CA LEU A 38 -22.29 5.48 -3.84
C LEU A 38 -21.89 4.62 -5.04
N LYS A 39 -22.22 5.05 -6.27
CA LYS A 39 -21.83 4.36 -7.50
C LYS A 39 -20.31 4.29 -7.66
N ARG A 40 -19.57 5.34 -7.28
CA ARG A 40 -18.11 5.33 -7.32
C ARG A 40 -17.51 4.35 -6.29
N LEU A 41 -18.06 4.31 -5.09
CA LEU A 41 -17.62 3.38 -4.04
C LEU A 41 -17.96 1.93 -4.42
N TYR A 42 -19.13 1.69 -5.01
CA TYR A 42 -19.53 0.39 -5.52
C TYR A 42 -18.55 -0.16 -6.56
N LYS A 43 -18.08 0.69 -7.49
CA LYS A 43 -17.06 0.31 -8.48
C LYS A 43 -15.76 -0.18 -7.84
N ASN A 44 -15.44 0.29 -6.63
CA ASN A 44 -14.24 -0.08 -5.87
C ASN A 44 -14.51 -1.18 -4.82
N LYS A 45 -15.65 -1.89 -4.92
CA LYS A 45 -16.06 -2.93 -3.96
C LYS A 45 -14.95 -3.96 -3.70
N LYS A 46 -14.26 -4.39 -4.76
CA LYS A 46 -13.17 -5.38 -4.67
C LYS A 46 -12.02 -4.87 -3.79
N GLU A 47 -11.58 -3.62 -3.95
CA GLU A 47 -10.53 -3.08 -3.10
C GLU A 47 -11.01 -2.81 -1.66
N LEU A 48 -12.24 -2.30 -1.50
CA LEU A 48 -12.80 -1.95 -0.19
C LEU A 48 -13.07 -3.19 0.68
N LEU A 49 -13.42 -4.32 0.07
CA LEU A 49 -13.69 -5.59 0.75
C LEU A 49 -12.52 -6.57 0.70
N LEU A 50 -11.32 -6.15 0.29
CA LEU A 50 -10.13 -7.00 0.20
C LEU A 50 -9.81 -7.72 1.54
N VAL A 51 -10.14 -7.10 2.67
CA VAL A 51 -9.96 -7.70 4.00
C VAL A 51 -10.76 -9.00 4.20
N LEU A 52 -11.83 -9.21 3.42
CA LEU A 52 -12.61 -10.45 3.45
C LEU A 52 -11.85 -11.63 2.82
N GLU A 53 -10.95 -11.34 1.89
CA GLU A 53 -10.04 -12.31 1.25
C GLU A 53 -8.75 -12.44 2.06
N ARG A 54 -8.25 -11.32 2.60
CA ARG A 54 -6.96 -11.21 3.26
C ARG A 54 -7.11 -10.55 4.64
N PRO A 55 -7.54 -11.28 5.69
CA PRO A 55 -7.77 -10.72 7.01
C PRO A 55 -6.52 -10.14 7.67
N GLU A 56 -5.32 -10.44 7.19
CA GLU A 56 -4.08 -9.84 7.66
C GLU A 56 -3.94 -8.37 7.23
N VAL A 57 -4.58 -7.94 6.13
CA VAL A 57 -4.41 -6.58 5.62
C VAL A 57 -5.08 -5.54 6.54
N PRO A 58 -4.46 -4.37 6.78
CA PRO A 58 -5.11 -3.30 7.55
C PRO A 58 -6.38 -2.78 6.87
N LEU A 59 -7.38 -2.37 7.66
CA LEU A 59 -8.61 -1.72 7.17
C LEU A 59 -8.38 -0.26 6.72
N HIS A 60 -7.16 0.24 6.86
CA HIS A 60 -6.78 1.60 6.51
C HIS A 60 -5.61 1.57 5.53
N ASN A 61 -5.48 2.63 4.73
CA ASN A 61 -4.41 2.81 3.75
C ASN A 61 -3.19 3.58 4.30
N ASN A 62 -3.11 3.82 5.61
CA ASN A 62 -2.07 4.65 6.26
C ASN A 62 -0.63 4.34 5.80
N ALA A 63 -0.30 3.05 5.60
CA ALA A 63 1.02 2.64 5.12
C ALA A 63 1.29 3.14 3.70
N SER A 64 0.33 2.92 2.79
CA SER A 64 0.38 3.39 1.40
C SER A 64 0.44 4.93 1.32
N GLU A 65 -0.34 5.63 2.16
CA GLU A 65 -0.30 7.09 2.23
C GLU A 65 1.07 7.60 2.69
N ARG A 66 1.65 6.97 3.71
CA ARG A 66 2.99 7.31 4.21
C ARG A 66 4.08 7.07 3.16
N ASP A 67 3.92 6.03 2.34
CA ASP A 67 4.84 5.71 1.25
C ASP A 67 4.81 6.78 0.16
N ILE A 68 3.62 7.18 -0.31
CA ILE A 68 3.49 8.21 -1.37
C ILE A 68 3.76 9.64 -0.88
N ARG A 69 3.67 9.91 0.44
CA ARG A 69 3.86 11.26 1.01
C ARG A 69 5.21 11.88 0.67
N GLU A 70 6.30 11.11 0.63
CA GLU A 70 7.62 11.64 0.26
C GLU A 70 7.65 12.13 -1.19
N TYR A 71 7.05 11.36 -2.10
CA TYR A 71 6.90 11.73 -3.51
C TYR A 71 6.07 13.01 -3.66
N VAL A 72 4.91 13.09 -2.99
CA VAL A 72 4.02 14.26 -3.06
C VAL A 72 4.70 15.51 -2.51
N LYS A 73 5.40 15.40 -1.38
CA LYS A 73 6.16 16.52 -0.80
C LYS A 73 7.27 17.01 -1.74
N ARG A 74 8.07 16.10 -2.30
CA ARG A 74 9.13 16.48 -3.26
C ARG A 74 8.55 17.15 -4.50
N ARG A 75 7.46 16.61 -5.06
CA ARG A 75 6.78 17.21 -6.21
C ARG A 75 6.24 18.61 -5.90
N LYS A 76 5.72 18.83 -4.68
CA LYS A 76 5.24 20.14 -4.24
C LYS A 76 6.37 21.17 -4.14
N ILE A 77 7.55 20.77 -3.66
CA ILE A 77 8.68 21.69 -3.42
C ILE A 77 9.48 21.94 -4.71
N SER A 78 9.82 20.88 -5.45
CA SER A 78 10.73 20.94 -6.59
C SER A 78 10.03 20.95 -7.95
N GLY A 79 8.70 20.88 -7.97
CA GLY A 79 7.92 20.66 -9.19
C GLY A 79 8.03 19.22 -9.71
N ALA A 80 7.56 19.02 -10.94
CA ALA A 80 7.69 17.74 -11.64
C ALA A 80 9.10 17.56 -12.25
N THR A 81 9.39 16.34 -12.69
CA THR A 81 10.62 16.01 -13.43
C THR A 81 10.54 16.54 -14.85
N ARG A 82 11.63 17.16 -15.34
CA ARG A 82 11.73 17.74 -16.70
C ARG A 82 12.20 16.74 -17.76
N SER A 83 12.72 15.59 -17.35
CA SER A 83 13.14 14.50 -18.24
C SER A 83 12.77 13.15 -17.65
N ASP A 84 12.70 12.13 -18.50
CA ASP A 84 12.45 10.76 -18.06
C ASP A 84 13.62 10.17 -17.29
N THR A 85 14.86 10.54 -17.64
CA THR A 85 16.06 10.19 -16.88
C THR A 85 15.99 10.74 -15.45
N GLY A 86 15.56 11.98 -15.27
CA GLY A 86 15.37 12.59 -13.95
C GLY A 86 14.24 11.92 -13.16
N ARG A 87 13.18 11.50 -13.84
CA ARG A 87 12.07 10.73 -13.25
C ARG A 87 12.54 9.38 -12.73
N GLN A 88 13.20 8.60 -13.59
CA GLN A 88 13.75 7.29 -13.24
C GLN A 88 14.75 7.38 -12.09
N CYS A 89 15.67 8.35 -12.13
CA CYS A 89 16.63 8.59 -11.05
C CYS A 89 15.91 8.84 -9.71
N ARG A 90 14.98 9.82 -9.68
CA ARG A 90 14.20 10.14 -8.47
C ARG A 90 13.45 8.92 -7.93
N ASP A 91 12.74 8.21 -8.80
CA ASP A 91 11.86 7.11 -8.39
C ASP A 91 12.69 5.92 -7.89
N THR A 92 13.83 5.64 -8.53
CA THR A 92 14.81 4.64 -8.07
C THR A 92 15.37 4.97 -6.70
N PHE A 93 15.86 6.20 -6.49
CA PHE A 93 16.44 6.59 -5.20
C PHE A 93 15.41 6.64 -4.06
N ILE A 94 14.18 7.11 -4.34
CA ILE A 94 13.08 7.04 -3.36
C ILE A 94 12.78 5.58 -3.00
N SER A 95 12.68 4.70 -4.01
CA SER A 95 12.43 3.27 -3.81
C SER A 95 13.53 2.64 -2.94
N LEU A 96 14.80 2.82 -3.30
CA LEU A 96 15.95 2.29 -2.55
C LEU A 96 15.93 2.77 -1.10
N LYS A 97 15.78 4.08 -0.88
CA LYS A 97 15.74 4.68 0.46
C LYS A 97 14.58 4.12 1.30
N LYS A 98 13.39 3.99 0.72
CA LYS A 98 12.21 3.45 1.40
C LYS A 98 12.41 1.98 1.77
N THR A 99 12.94 1.18 0.86
CA THR A 99 13.22 -0.24 1.11
C THR A 99 14.29 -0.42 2.19
N CYS A 100 15.38 0.35 2.16
CA CYS A 100 16.38 0.35 3.23
C CYS A 100 15.74 0.64 4.60
N ARG A 101 14.90 1.68 4.68
CA ARG A 101 14.19 2.01 5.92
C ARG A 101 13.24 0.92 6.40
N LYS A 102 12.52 0.24 5.49
CA LYS A 102 11.64 -0.90 5.84
C LYS A 102 12.41 -2.12 6.32
N LEU A 103 13.66 -2.26 5.89
CA LEU A 103 14.58 -3.31 6.31
C LEU A 103 15.46 -2.89 7.50
N GLU A 104 15.24 -1.71 8.08
CA GLU A 104 16.04 -1.15 9.18
C GLU A 104 17.53 -1.00 8.84
N LEU A 105 17.81 -0.75 7.55
CA LEU A 105 19.15 -0.47 7.05
C LEU A 105 19.36 1.03 6.81
N SER A 106 20.59 1.47 7.06
CA SER A 106 21.07 2.77 6.63
C SER A 106 21.13 2.83 5.10
N PHE A 107 20.39 3.76 4.51
CA PHE A 107 20.43 4.00 3.07
C PHE A 107 21.84 4.40 2.58
N TRP A 108 22.58 5.17 3.38
CA TRP A 108 23.92 5.60 3.02
C TRP A 108 24.92 4.45 3.04
N ASP A 109 24.86 3.58 4.06
CA ASP A 109 25.75 2.42 4.13
C ASP A 109 25.46 1.45 2.98
N TYR A 110 24.18 1.26 2.64
CA TYR A 110 23.80 0.49 1.46
C TYR A 110 24.32 1.12 0.16
N LEU A 111 24.19 2.44 -0.01
CA LEU A 111 24.66 3.14 -1.21
C LEU A 111 26.20 3.07 -1.35
N ILE A 112 26.93 3.21 -0.24
CA ILE A 112 28.39 3.06 -0.22
C ILE A 112 28.78 1.61 -0.52
N ASN A 113 28.04 0.64 0.00
CA ASN A 113 28.29 -0.78 -0.23
C ASN A 113 28.23 -1.14 -1.73
N ILE A 114 27.18 -0.69 -2.42
CA ILE A 114 26.98 -0.98 -3.84
C ILE A 114 27.96 -0.20 -4.73
N THR A 115 28.31 1.04 -4.39
CA THR A 115 29.24 1.86 -5.20
C THR A 115 30.70 1.44 -4.99
N SER A 116 31.08 1.07 -3.76
CA SER A 116 32.43 0.62 -3.43
C SER A 116 32.69 -0.85 -3.76
N ARG A 117 31.70 -1.58 -4.31
CA ARG A 117 31.75 -3.04 -4.60
C ARG A 117 32.20 -3.90 -3.41
N LYS A 118 31.99 -3.42 -2.18
CA LYS A 118 32.35 -4.15 -0.96
C LYS A 118 31.48 -5.41 -0.79
N ASN A 119 30.26 -5.41 -1.34
CA ASN A 119 29.29 -6.53 -1.33
C ASN A 119 29.02 -7.15 0.06
N THR A 120 29.33 -6.45 1.15
CA THR A 120 29.09 -6.92 2.52
C THR A 120 27.62 -6.87 2.93
N ILE A 121 26.78 -6.05 2.27
CA ILE A 121 25.34 -6.01 2.52
C ILE A 121 24.66 -6.77 1.38
N PRO A 122 23.85 -7.81 1.65
CA PRO A 122 23.13 -8.50 0.61
C PRO A 122 22.20 -7.56 -0.17
N LYS A 123 21.90 -7.90 -1.42
CA LYS A 123 20.94 -7.14 -2.23
C LYS A 123 19.60 -7.03 -1.48
N LEU A 124 18.94 -5.87 -1.61
CA LEU A 124 17.66 -5.61 -0.93
C LEU A 124 16.62 -6.69 -1.24
N GLU A 125 16.59 -7.23 -2.47
CA GLU A 125 15.68 -8.31 -2.84
C GLU A 125 15.87 -9.59 -2.01
N THR A 126 17.11 -9.91 -1.64
CA THR A 126 17.44 -11.09 -0.82
C THR A 126 16.96 -10.86 0.61
N LEU A 127 17.25 -9.68 1.17
CA LEU A 127 16.83 -9.28 2.51
C LEU A 127 15.30 -9.21 2.64
N MET A 128 14.61 -8.72 1.61
CA MET A 128 13.15 -8.70 1.55
C MET A 128 12.57 -10.11 1.60
N ARG A 129 13.12 -11.05 0.82
CA ARG A 129 12.67 -12.45 0.84
C ARG A 129 12.86 -13.06 2.22
N GLN A 130 14.03 -12.88 2.84
CA GLN A 130 14.30 -13.37 4.19
C GLN A 130 13.30 -12.86 5.22
N ARG A 131 12.99 -11.54 5.19
CA ARG A 131 12.06 -10.92 6.14
C ARG A 131 10.62 -11.37 5.97
N VAL A 132 10.18 -11.67 4.75
CA VAL A 132 8.86 -12.26 4.49
C VAL A 132 8.76 -13.64 5.14
N PHE A 133 9.77 -14.50 4.99
CA PHE A 133 9.77 -15.81 5.64
C PHE A 133 9.75 -15.71 7.17
N SER A 134 10.54 -14.82 7.78
CA SER A 134 10.56 -14.64 9.24
C SER A 134 9.27 -14.07 9.83
N SER A 135 8.41 -13.41 9.04
CA SER A 135 7.14 -12.86 9.52
C SER A 135 5.96 -13.83 9.34
N THR A 136 6.18 -14.98 8.71
CA THR A 136 5.15 -15.98 8.41
C THR A 136 5.21 -17.20 9.35
N TYR A 137 6.19 -17.24 10.26
CA TYR A 137 6.36 -18.25 11.31
C TYR A 137 6.34 -17.62 12.69
#